data_AF-A0A143XSA1-F1
#
_entry.id   AF-A0A143XSA1-F1
#
_cell.length_a   1.000
_cell.length_b   1.000
_cell.length_c   1.000
_cell.angle_alpha   90.00
_cell.angle_beta   90.00
_cell.angle_gamma   90.00
#
_symmetry.space_group_name_H-M   'P 1'
#
loop_
_entity.id
_entity.type
_entity.pdbx_description
1 polymer ?
#
loop_
_entity_poly.entity_id
_entity_poly.type
_entity_poly.pdbx_seq_one_letter_code
_entity_poly.pdbx_strand_id
1 'polypeptide(L)'
;MNIAYDTENICVYSFVQYMIWKTEQIEWMELAIDIMINPFCFLEGAYSVALFHSREVLRIKKNIENLERILFFYHIPEKLVGIEEAKKNSRRDFKSRANK
;
A
#
# COMPACT_ATOMS: atom_id res chain seq x y z
N MET A 1 6.17 5.10 12.60
CA MET A 1 5.13 6.03 12.10
C MET A 1 5.07 7.35 12.88
N ASN A 2 5.37 7.41 14.18
CA ASN A 2 5.25 8.63 15.02
C ASN A 2 5.77 9.92 14.37
N ILE A 3 7.02 9.94 13.87
CA ILE A 3 7.59 11.13 13.21
C ILE A 3 6.72 11.64 12.04
N ALA A 4 6.11 10.75 11.26
CA ALA A 4 5.24 11.15 10.16
C ALA A 4 3.94 11.81 10.65
N TYR A 5 3.35 11.30 11.74
CA TYR A 5 2.17 11.92 12.37
C TYR A 5 2.51 13.22 13.07
N ASP A 6 3.64 13.27 13.78
CA ASP A 6 4.00 14.40 14.62
C ASP A 6 4.41 15.62 13.79
N THR A 7 5.02 15.39 12.61
CA THR A 7 5.58 16.46 11.79
C THR A 7 4.77 16.75 10.53
N GLU A 8 3.99 15.79 10.06
CA GLU A 8 3.29 15.85 8.76
C GLU A 8 4.21 16.24 7.59
N ASN A 9 5.52 16.06 7.76
CA ASN A 9 6.52 16.59 6.85
C ASN A 9 6.87 15.55 5.78
N ILE A 10 6.64 15.90 4.51
CA ILE A 10 6.89 15.04 3.35
C ILE A 10 8.34 14.54 3.27
N CYS A 11 9.31 15.21 3.90
CA CYS A 11 10.69 14.73 4.01
C CYS A 11 10.79 13.32 4.60
N VAL A 12 9.84 12.91 5.46
CA VAL A 12 9.79 11.53 5.97
C VAL A 12 9.58 10.54 4.83
N TYR A 13 8.66 10.83 3.90
CA TYR A 13 8.45 9.98 2.73
C TYR A 13 9.66 10.02 1.78
N SER A 14 10.29 11.18 1.58
CA SER A 14 11.51 11.28 0.77
C SER A 14 12.64 10.40 1.33
N PHE A 15 12.80 10.37 2.66
CA PHE A 15 13.74 9.48 3.32
C PHE A 15 13.38 8.01 3.12
N VAL A 16 12.10 7.64 3.24
CA VAL A 16 11.64 6.26 2.98
C VAL A 16 11.91 5.86 1.53
N GLN A 17 11.66 6.72 0.55
CA GLN A 17 12.01 6.46 -0.85
C GLN A 17 13.51 6.22 -1.04
N TYR A 18 14.35 7.04 -0.40
CA TYR A 18 15.80 6.81 -0.39
C TYR A 18 16.16 5.43 0.19
N MET A 19 15.50 5.01 1.27
CA MET A 19 15.77 3.70 1.90
C MET A 19 15.30 2.52 1.05
N ILE A 20 14.17 2.64 0.35
CA ILE A 20 13.73 1.63 -0.64
C ILE A 20 14.82 1.43 -1.69
N TRP A 21 15.31 2.53 -2.28
CA TRP A 21 16.37 2.48 -3.28
C TRP A 21 17.70 1.95 -2.72
N LYS A 22 18.06 2.36 -1.50
CA LYS A 22 19.38 2.06 -0.91
C LYS A 22 19.50 0.61 -0.43
N THR A 23 18.41 0.04 0.07
CA THR A 23 18.43 -1.25 0.77
C THR A 23 17.70 -2.36 0.04
N GLU A 24 16.79 -2.02 -0.89
CA GLU A 24 15.91 -2.96 -1.59
C GLU A 24 15.07 -3.85 -0.65
N GLN A 25 14.91 -3.44 0.61
CA GLN A 25 14.11 -4.16 1.60
C GLN A 25 12.62 -3.81 1.45
N ILE A 26 11.76 -4.82 1.50
CA ILE A 26 10.31 -4.69 1.26
C ILE A 26 9.62 -3.92 2.38
N GLU A 27 10.16 -3.96 3.58
CA GLU A 27 9.67 -3.30 4.78
C GLU A 27 9.62 -1.78 4.60
N TRP A 28 10.50 -1.19 3.78
CA TRP A 28 10.43 0.23 3.45
C TRP A 28 9.29 0.56 2.49
N MET A 29 8.93 -0.36 1.57
CA MET A 29 7.74 -0.20 0.74
C MET A 29 6.47 -0.35 1.59
N GLU A 30 6.44 -1.32 2.50
CA GLU A 30 5.35 -1.47 3.47
C GLU A 30 5.19 -0.20 4.33
N LEU A 31 6.29 0.38 4.82
CA LEU A 31 6.27 1.66 5.55
C LEU A 31 5.79 2.83 4.68
N ALA A 32 6.17 2.89 3.39
CA ALA A 32 5.70 3.92 2.48
C ALA A 32 4.17 3.87 2.28
N ILE A 33 3.60 2.67 2.21
CA ILE A 33 2.14 2.47 2.18
C ILE A 33 1.53 3.03 3.47
N ASP A 34 2.01 2.59 4.62
CA ASP A 34 1.43 2.93 5.92
C ASP A 34 1.46 4.44 6.19
N ILE A 35 2.55 5.12 5.81
CA ILE A 35 2.67 6.58 5.93
C ILE A 35 1.66 7.29 5.03
N MET A 36 1.46 6.80 3.81
CA MET A 36 0.57 7.44 2.83
C MET A 36 -0.92 7.21 3.12
N ILE A 37 -1.30 6.05 3.66
CA ILE A 37 -2.71 5.77 3.98
C ILE A 37 -3.14 6.29 5.35
N ASN A 38 -2.19 6.56 6.27
CA ASN A 38 -2.53 7.07 7.61
C ASN A 38 -1.98 8.50 7.86
N PRO A 39 -0.70 8.76 8.23
CA PRO A 39 -0.21 10.12 8.46
C PRO A 39 -0.51 11.11 7.34
N PHE A 40 -0.30 10.72 6.08
CA PHE A 40 -0.36 11.64 4.94
C PHE A 40 -1.62 11.46 4.10
N CYS A 41 -2.66 10.80 4.63
CA CYS A 41 -3.87 10.49 3.87
C CYS A 41 -4.62 11.72 3.35
N PHE A 42 -4.37 12.89 3.94
CA PHE A 42 -4.93 14.18 3.52
C PHE A 42 -4.20 14.82 2.34
N LEU A 43 -3.00 14.34 1.98
CA LEU A 43 -2.27 14.85 0.83
C LEU A 43 -2.90 14.34 -0.47
N GLU A 44 -3.08 15.25 -1.43
CA GLU A 44 -3.54 14.88 -2.76
C GLU A 44 -2.58 13.85 -3.38
N GLY A 45 -3.13 12.72 -3.83
CA GLY A 45 -2.37 11.63 -4.43
C GLY A 45 -1.74 10.65 -3.44
N ALA A 46 -1.91 10.81 -2.13
CA ALA A 46 -1.35 9.88 -1.14
C ALA A 46 -1.82 8.43 -1.36
N TYR A 47 -3.12 8.20 -1.55
CA TYR A 47 -3.65 6.87 -1.86
C TYR A 47 -3.14 6.30 -3.19
N SER A 48 -2.84 7.14 -4.18
CA SER A 48 -2.24 6.71 -5.44
C SER A 48 -0.80 6.19 -5.23
N VAL A 49 -0.02 6.90 -4.42
CA VAL A 49 1.34 6.47 -4.03
C VAL A 49 1.29 5.19 -3.21
N ALA A 50 0.35 5.09 -2.26
CA ALA A 50 0.18 3.87 -1.47
C ALA A 50 -0.25 2.67 -2.34
N LEU A 51 -1.12 2.87 -3.31
CA LEU A 51 -1.53 1.81 -4.25
C LEU A 51 -0.35 1.35 -5.12
N PHE A 52 0.50 2.27 -5.57
CA PHE A 52 1.71 1.94 -6.30
C PHE A 52 2.61 0.98 -5.50
N HIS A 53 2.98 1.36 -4.27
CA HIS A 53 3.81 0.50 -3.42
C HIS A 53 3.09 -0.80 -3.05
N SER A 54 1.77 -0.78 -2.85
CA SER A 54 0.99 -1.98 -2.56
C SER A 54 1.04 -3.01 -3.70
N ARG A 55 1.02 -2.55 -4.96
CA ARG A 55 1.17 -3.43 -6.13
C ARG A 55 2.56 -4.03 -6.22
N GLU A 56 3.60 -3.26 -5.94
CA GLU A 56 4.98 -3.76 -5.90
C GLU A 56 5.19 -4.79 -4.79
N VAL A 57 4.68 -4.49 -3.59
CA VAL A 57 4.70 -5.44 -2.45
C VAL A 57 3.94 -6.72 -2.79
N LEU A 58 2.75 -6.63 -3.40
CA LEU A 58 2.00 -7.82 -3.83
C LEU A 58 2.72 -8.63 -4.92
N ARG A 59 3.46 -7.98 -5.80
CA ARG A 59 4.27 -8.62 -6.85
C ARG A 59 5.40 -9.45 -6.24
N ILE A 60 6.03 -8.95 -5.18
CA ILE A 60 7.14 -9.64 -4.47
C ILE A 60 6.61 -10.69 -3.50
N LYS A 61 5.63 -10.32 -2.67
CA LYS A 61 5.07 -11.12 -1.58
C LYS A 61 3.57 -11.33 -1.79
N LYS A 62 3.21 -12.42 -2.46
CA LYS A 62 1.81 -12.74 -2.74
C LYS A 62 1.16 -13.48 -1.58
N ASN A 63 0.53 -12.75 -0.68
CA ASN A 63 -0.24 -13.27 0.44
C ASN A 63 -1.63 -12.62 0.54
N ILE A 64 -2.47 -13.14 1.44
CA ILE A 64 -3.85 -12.65 1.66
C ILE A 64 -3.84 -11.19 2.11
N GLU A 65 -2.95 -10.83 3.04
CA GLU A 65 -2.84 -9.46 3.56
C GLU A 65 -2.59 -8.42 2.45
N ASN A 66 -1.68 -8.72 1.51
CA ASN A 66 -1.35 -7.82 0.41
C ASN A 66 -2.45 -7.76 -0.66
N LEU A 67 -3.23 -8.82 -0.82
CA LEU A 67 -4.40 -8.81 -1.70
C LEU A 67 -5.56 -8.00 -1.09
N GLU A 68 -5.80 -8.15 0.21
CA GLU A 68 -6.74 -7.32 0.98
C GLU A 68 -6.35 -5.84 0.93
N ARG A 69 -5.05 -5.55 1.00
CA ARG A 69 -4.52 -4.19 0.82
C ARG A 69 -4.87 -3.61 -0.55
N ILE A 70 -4.90 -4.40 -1.63
CA ILE A 70 -5.40 -3.91 -2.93
C ILE A 70 -6.92 -3.66 -2.89
N LEU A 71 -7.69 -4.52 -2.23
CA LEU A 71 -9.14 -4.35 -2.10
C LEU A 71 -9.52 -3.09 -1.34
N PHE A 72 -8.72 -2.66 -0.36
CA PHE A 72 -8.91 -1.39 0.33
C PHE A 72 -9.08 -0.21 -0.66
N PHE A 73 -8.26 -0.12 -1.71
CA PHE A 73 -8.31 0.97 -2.69
C PHE A 73 -9.51 0.92 -3.66
N TYR A 74 -10.30 -0.16 -3.64
CA TYR A 74 -11.61 -0.21 -4.30
C TYR A 74 -12.70 0.46 -3.45
N HIS A 75 -12.54 0.45 -2.13
CA HIS A 75 -13.53 0.92 -1.17
C HIS A 75 -13.39 2.40 -0.79
N ILE A 76 -12.24 3.03 -1.06
CA ILE A 76 -12.06 4.46 -0.82
C ILE A 76 -12.87 5.31 -1.82
N PRO A 77 -13.25 6.56 -1.45
CA PRO A 77 -14.05 7.45 -2.31
C PRO A 77 -13.49 7.64 -3.73
N GLU A 78 -12.17 7.70 -3.86
CA GLU A 78 -11.44 7.89 -5.13
C GLU A 78 -11.53 6.68 -6.07
N LYS A 79 -11.89 5.49 -5.55
CA LYS A 79 -12.01 4.22 -6.30
C LYS A 79 -10.82 3.96 -7.23
N LEU A 80 -9.61 4.04 -6.68
CA LEU A 80 -8.38 3.88 -7.45
C LEU A 80 -8.19 2.47 -8.04
N VAL A 81 -8.91 1.49 -7.51
CA VAL A 81 -9.00 0.13 -8.07
C VAL A 81 -10.37 -0.06 -8.70
N GLY A 82 -10.38 -0.56 -9.94
CA GLY A 82 -11.62 -0.87 -10.67
C GLY A 82 -12.25 -2.20 -10.22
N ILE A 83 -13.56 -2.36 -10.48
CA ILE A 83 -14.33 -3.54 -10.05
C ILE A 83 -13.77 -4.86 -10.59
N GLU A 84 -13.20 -4.87 -11.80
CA GLU A 84 -12.62 -6.08 -12.39
C GLU A 84 -11.32 -6.51 -11.71
N GLU A 85 -10.46 -5.55 -11.35
CA GLU A 85 -9.26 -5.83 -10.55
C GLU A 85 -9.65 -6.29 -9.14
N ALA A 86 -10.63 -5.64 -8.51
CA ALA A 86 -11.14 -6.04 -7.20
C ALA A 86 -11.68 -7.48 -7.23
N LYS A 87 -12.58 -7.82 -8.16
CA LYS A 87 -13.11 -9.20 -8.33
C LYS A 87 -11.99 -10.23 -8.52
N LYS A 88 -10.97 -9.89 -9.31
CA LYS A 88 -9.83 -10.77 -9.56
C LYS A 88 -9.03 -11.04 -8.28
N ASN A 89 -8.80 -10.02 -7.46
CA ASN A 89 -8.08 -10.16 -6.19
C ASN A 89 -8.93 -10.87 -5.13
N SER A 90 -10.22 -10.55 -4.98
CA SER A 90 -11.11 -11.28 -4.04
C SER A 90 -11.21 -12.78 -4.36
N ARG A 91 -11.23 -13.16 -5.65
CA ARG A 91 -11.19 -14.59 -6.04
C ARG A 91 -9.87 -15.25 -5.67
N ARG A 92 -8.75 -14.54 -5.75
CA ARG A 92 -7.43 -15.04 -5.33
C ARG A 92 -7.37 -15.20 -3.81
N ASP A 93 -7.92 -14.25 -3.06
CA ASP A 93 -8.03 -14.33 -1.61
C ASP A 93 -8.84 -15.53 -1.15
N PHE A 94 -10.02 -15.71 -1.73
CA PHE A 94 -10.88 -16.84 -1.41
C PHE A 94 -10.17 -18.19 -1.64
N LYS A 95 -9.50 -18.35 -2.78
CA LYS A 95 -8.70 -19.54 -3.08
C LYS A 95 -7.53 -19.73 -2.10
N SER A 96 -6.86 -18.65 -1.70
CA SER A 96 -5.74 -18.73 -0.76
C SER A 96 -6.19 -19.10 0.65
N ARG A 97 -7.39 -18.70 1.07
CA ARG A 97 -7.98 -19.06 2.37
C ARG A 97 -8.45 -20.51 2.41
N ALA A 98 -8.96 -21.04 1.29
CA ALA A 98 -9.41 -22.44 1.19
C ALA A 98 -8.28 -23.49 1.23
N ASN A 99 -7.04 -23.08 1.02
CA ASN A 99 -5.85 -23.96 0.98
C ASN A 99 -4.98 -23.88 2.27
N LYS A 100 -5.43 -23.18 3.31
CA LYS A 100 -4.80 -23.15 4.63
C LYS A 100 -5.52 -24.11 5.58
#